data_AF-A0A067QA46-F1
#
_entry.id   AF-A0A067QA46-F1
#
_cell.length_a   1.000
_cell.length_b   1.000
_cell.length_c   1.000
_cell.angle_alpha   90.00
_cell.angle_beta   90.00
_cell.angle_gamma   90.00
#
_symmetry.space_group_name_H-M   'P 1'
#
loop_
_entity.id
_entity.type
_entity.pdbx_description
1 polymer ?
#
loop_
_entity_poly.entity_id
_entity_poly.type
_entity_poly.pdbx_seq_one_letter_code
_entity_poly.pdbx_strand_id
1 'polypeptide(L)' 'MELNNWLQARGETHYLTWEEHWVGPLHKPTWTYVAYYKGVQYGVGTAGNKDVAKEVAAGQVLSALLVPTDGYR' A
#
# COMPACT_ATOMS: atom_id res chain seq x y z
N MET A 1 6.24 -4.98 -7.58
CA MET A 1 5.25 -6.10 -7.53
C MET A 1 5.36 -7.04 -6.31
N GLU A 2 6.30 -6.84 -5.39
CA GLU A 2 6.62 -7.81 -4.33
C GLU A 2 5.52 -8.01 -3.25
N LEU A 3 4.79 -6.96 -2.89
CA LEU A 3 3.83 -7.05 -1.76
C LEU A 3 2.67 -8.01 -2.04
N ASN A 4 2.14 -8.03 -3.26
CA ASN A 4 1.01 -8.91 -3.59
C ASN A 4 1.42 -10.39 -3.46
N ASN A 5 2.62 -10.73 -3.94
CA ASN A 5 3.12 -12.10 -3.86
C ASN A 5 3.39 -12.52 -2.40
N TRP A 6 3.92 -11.61 -1.58
CA TRP A 6 4.18 -11.83 -0.17
C TRP A 6 2.88 -12.07 0.63
N LEU A 7 1.83 -11.31 0.35
CA LEU A 7 0.52 -11.47 1.00
C LEU A 7 -0.21 -12.73 0.53
N GLN A 8 -0.08 -13.09 -0.75
CA GLN A 8 -0.64 -14.35 -1.27
C GLN A 8 0.02 -15.56 -0.62
N ALA A 9 1.34 -15.56 -0.44
CA ALA A 9 2.06 -16.62 0.25
C ALA A 9 1.61 -16.80 1.72
N ARG A 10 1.17 -15.72 2.37
CA ARG A 10 0.62 -15.74 3.74
C ARG A 10 -0.87 -16.05 3.82
N GLY A 11 -1.57 -16.03 2.68
CA GLY A 11 -3.03 -16.13 2.63
C GLY A 11 -3.74 -14.91 3.23
N GLU A 12 -3.03 -13.82 3.54
CA GLU A 12 -3.58 -12.63 4.21
C GLU A 12 -4.07 -11.56 3.21
N THR A 13 -4.18 -11.91 1.91
CA THR A 13 -4.71 -11.01 0.88
C THR A 13 -6.13 -10.53 1.16
N HIS A 14 -6.94 -11.31 1.87
CA HIS A 14 -8.28 -10.91 2.28
C HIS A 14 -8.29 -9.84 3.40
N TYR A 15 -7.20 -9.71 4.17
CA TYR A 15 -7.07 -8.66 5.20
C TYR A 15 -6.46 -7.38 4.65
N LEU A 16 -5.92 -7.44 3.44
CA LEU A 16 -5.35 -6.29 2.77
C LEU A 16 -6.39 -5.68 1.82
N THR A 17 -6.80 -4.46 2.11
CA THR A 17 -7.68 -3.68 1.26
C THR A 17 -6.87 -2.57 0.60
N TRP A 18 -6.95 -2.50 -0.73
CA TRP A 18 -6.40 -1.38 -1.48
C TRP A 18 -7.52 -0.39 -1.77
N GLU A 19 -7.27 0.87 -1.49
CA GLU A 19 -8.13 1.96 -1.89
C GLU A 19 -7.38 2.83 -2.91
N GLU A 20 -8.00 3.04 -4.07
CA GLU A 20 -7.44 3.87 -5.13
C GLU A 20 -8.26 5.14 -5.28
N HIS A 21 -7.57 6.27 -5.28
CA HIS A 21 -8.14 7.58 -5.52
C HIS A 21 -7.31 8.30 -6.56
N TRP A 22 -7.93 8.77 -7.62
CA TRP A 22 -7.25 9.60 -8.61
C TRP A 22 -7.87 10.98 -8.59
N VAL A 23 -7.01 11.99 -8.57
CA VAL A 23 -7.40 13.40 -8.53
C VAL A 23 -6.56 14.18 -9.53
N GLY A 24 -7.18 15.14 -10.20
CA GLY A 24 -6.48 16.10 -11.05
C GLY A 24 -6.96 16.15 -12.49
N PRO A 25 -6.39 17.08 -13.27
CA PRO A 25 -6.76 17.28 -14.65
C PRO A 25 -6.34 16.10 -15.53
N LEU A 26 -7.11 15.83 -16.59
CA LEU A 26 -6.90 14.71 -17.52
C LEU A 26 -5.46 14.57 -18.05
N HIS A 27 -4.73 15.69 -18.15
CA HIS A 27 -3.34 15.73 -18.64
C HIS A 27 -2.27 15.48 -17.56
N LYS A 28 -2.62 15.51 -16.27
CA LYS A 28 -1.74 15.20 -15.13
C LYS A 28 -2.55 14.55 -13.99
N PRO A 29 -3.07 13.33 -14.18
CA PRO A 29 -3.77 12.63 -13.11
C PRO A 29 -2.78 12.28 -12.00
N THR A 30 -3.14 12.58 -10.76
CA THR A 30 -2.42 12.14 -9.57
C THR A 30 -3.15 10.94 -9.00
N TRP A 31 -2.50 9.79 -9.04
CA TRP A 31 -2.99 8.54 -8.48
C TRP A 31 -2.50 8.40 -7.05
N THR A 32 -3.43 8.15 -6.14
CA THR A 32 -3.21 7.89 -4.72
C THR A 32 -3.65 6.46 -4.45
N TYR A 33 -2.76 5.64 -3.95
CA TYR A 33 -3.03 4.28 -3.48
C TYR A 33 -2.84 4.23 -1.97
N VAL A 34 -3.86 3.78 -1.27
CA VAL A 34 -3.83 3.56 0.18
C VAL A 34 -3.95 2.06 0.43
N ALA A 35 -3.02 1.53 1.20
CA ALA A 35 -3.01 0.14 1.61
C ALA A 35 -3.45 0.03 3.07
N TYR A 36 -4.61 -0.58 3.26
CA TYR A 36 -5.15 -0.92 4.57
C TYR A 36 -4.86 -2.39 4.85
N TYR A 37 -4.33 -2.69 6.03
CA TYR A 37 -4.08 -4.05 6.48
C TYR A 37 -4.76 -4.23 7.84
N LYS A 38 -5.64 -5.24 7.96
CA LYS A 38 -6.46 -5.49 9.17
C LYS A 38 -7.25 -4.25 9.66
N GLY A 39 -7.70 -3.41 8.72
CA GLY A 39 -8.45 -2.19 9.03
C GLY A 39 -7.61 -0.99 9.48
N VAL A 40 -6.27 -1.12 9.52
CA VAL A 40 -5.35 -0.01 9.81
C VAL A 40 -4.69 0.44 8.52
N GLN A 41 -4.53 1.74 8.34
CA GLN A 41 -3.75 2.28 7.23
C GLN A 41 -2.25 2.04 7.52
N TYR A 42 -1.62 1.18 6.71
CA TYR A 42 -0.19 0.85 6.86
C TYR A 42 0.70 1.62 5.89
N GLY A 43 0.19 2.00 4.73
CA GLY A 43 0.98 2.71 3.73
C GLY A 43 0.12 3.49 2.76
N VAL A 44 0.66 4.62 2.31
CA VAL A 44 0.06 5.47 1.29
C VAL A 44 1.11 5.84 0.25
N GLY A 45 0.72 5.79 -1.02
CA GLY A 45 1.57 6.12 -2.15
C GLY A 45 0.85 7.02 -3.12
N THR A 46 1.49 8.12 -3.48
CA THR A 46 0.99 9.09 -4.47
C THR A 46 1.96 9.19 -5.62
N ALA A 47 1.46 9.08 -6.86
CA ALA A 47 2.28 9.23 -8.05
C ALA A 47 1.44 9.65 -9.26
N GLY A 48 2.10 10.10 -10.34
CA GLY A 48 1.42 10.35 -11.62
C GLY A 48 0.91 9.08 -12.33
N ASN A 49 1.28 7.90 -11.82
CA ASN A 49 0.95 6.59 -12.39
C ASN A 49 0.49 5.63 -11.30
N LYS A 50 -0.53 4.82 -11.59
CA LYS A 50 -1.04 3.78 -10.70
C LYS A 50 0.01 2.77 -10.24
N ASP A 51 0.92 2.38 -11.14
CA ASP A 51 1.94 1.38 -10.86
C ASP A 51 2.93 1.90 -9.80
N VAL A 52 3.45 3.12 -10.01
CA VAL A 52 4.35 3.79 -9.07
C VAL A 52 3.66 4.07 -7.73
N ALA A 53 2.42 4.56 -7.74
CA ALA A 53 1.67 4.82 -6.51
C ALA A 53 1.49 3.55 -5.67
N LYS A 54 1.18 2.43 -6.34
CA LYS A 54 1.06 1.12 -5.72
C LYS A 54 2.40 0.62 -5.17
N GLU A 55 3.50 0.81 -5.88
CA GLU A 55 4.84 0.42 -5.41
C GLU A 55 5.28 1.21 -4.18
N VAL A 56 5.01 2.52 -4.13
CA VAL A 56 5.30 3.36 -2.97
C VAL A 56 4.50 2.91 -1.75
N ALA A 57 3.18 2.71 -1.92
CA ALA A 57 2.31 2.23 -0.85
C ALA A 57 2.76 0.83 -0.36
N ALA A 58 3.06 -0.08 -1.29
CA ALA A 58 3.57 -1.41 -0.99
C ALA A 58 4.88 -1.37 -0.20
N GLY A 59 5.84 -0.52 -0.60
CA GLY A 59 7.10 -0.35 0.12
C GLY A 59 6.87 0.07 1.57
N GLN A 60 5.98 1.03 1.80
CA GLN A 60 5.64 1.47 3.16
C GLN A 60 5.01 0.36 4.00
N VAL A 61 4.03 -0.37 3.45
CA VAL A 61 3.41 -1.50 4.16
C VAL A 61 4.44 -2.55 4.52
N LEU A 62 5.31 -2.92 3.58
CA LEU A 62 6.36 -3.91 3.81
C LEU A 62 7.30 -3.44 4.92
N SER A 63 7.76 -2.18 4.87
CA SER A 63 8.60 -1.57 5.91
C SER A 63 7.90 -1.54 7.27
N ALA A 64 6.61 -1.21 7.32
CA ALA A 64 5.84 -1.18 8.56
C ALA A 64 5.59 -2.59 9.14
N LEU A 65 5.45 -3.60 8.28
CA LEU A 65 5.37 -5.01 8.71
C LEU A 65 6.73 -5.59 9.13
N LEU A 66 7.82 -5.13 8.50
CA LEU A 66 9.21 -5.50 8.80
C LEU A 66 9.75 -4.79 10.05
N VAL A 67 9.18 -3.65 10.41
CA VAL A 67 9.37 -2.99 11.70
C VAL A 67 8.13 -3.30 12.56
N PRO A 68 7.91 -4.57 12.98
CA PRO A 68 6.91 -4.82 13.99
C PRO A 68 7.33 -4.03 15.23
N THR A 69 6.47 -3.13 15.67
CA THR A 69 6.60 -2.40 16.94
C THR A 69 6.41 -3.35 18.15
N ASP A 70 7.03 -4.53 18.11
CA ASP A 70 7.22 -5.41 19.28
C ASP A 70 8.43 -4.88 20.06
N GLY A 71 8.28 -3.66 20.57
CA GLY A 71 9.39 -2.88 21.13
C GLY A 71 9.00 -1.97 22.30
N TYR A 72 7.81 -2.16 22.87
CA TYR A 72 7.46 -1.57 24.17
C TYR A 72 7.11 -2.69 25.15
N ARG A 73 8.15 -3.10 25.88
CA ARG A 73 8.08 -3.86 27.14
C ARG A 73 7.45 -3.02 28.24
#